data_AF-A0A3C1SE44-F1
#
_entry.id   AF-A0A3C1SE44-F1
#
_cell.length_a   1.000
_cell.length_b   1.000
_cell.length_c   1.000
_cell.angle_alpha   90.00
_cell.angle_beta   90.00
_cell.angle_gamma   90.00
#
_symmetry.space_group_name_H-M   'P 1'
#
loop_
_entity.id
_entity.type
_entity.pdbx_description
1 polymer ?
#
loop_
_entity_poly.entity_id
_entity_poly.type
_entity_poly.pdbx_seq_one_letter_code
_entity_poly.pdbx_strand_id
1 'polypeptide(L)' 'AKIFDCGVCHHVYEKGKKVEGATSEDRKCSECHYKDNDMSLASAYHNRCKGCHSEKKAGPVLCGECHKK' A
#
# COMPACT_ATOMS: atom_id res chain seq x y z
N ALA A 1 9.71 -11.66 -2.83
CA ALA A 1 9.80 -11.85 -1.37
C ALA A 1 8.56 -12.60 -0.91
N LYS A 2 8.66 -13.54 0.03
CA LYS A 2 7.46 -14.11 0.69
C LYS A 2 7.09 -13.17 1.84
N ILE A 3 5.91 -12.54 1.76
CA ILE A 3 5.36 -11.67 2.80
C ILE A 3 4.28 -12.48 3.50
N PHE A 4 4.44 -12.72 4.81
CA PHE A 4 3.53 -13.57 5.60
C PHE A 4 2.60 -12.78 6.52
N ASP A 5 2.91 -11.50 6.75
CA ASP A 5 2.09 -10.59 7.54
C ASP A 5 1.21 -9.74 6.61
N CYS A 6 -0.10 -9.98 6.67
CA CYS A 6 -1.11 -9.24 5.90
C CYS A 6 -1.07 -7.74 6.21
N GLY A 7 -0.76 -7.38 7.47
CA GLY A 7 -0.72 -6.02 8.00
C GLY A 7 0.42 -5.16 7.44
N VAL A 8 1.35 -5.75 6.69
CA VAL A 8 2.37 -5.03 5.91
C VAL A 8 1.73 -4.17 4.82
N CYS A 9 0.61 -4.62 4.26
CA CYS A 9 -0.10 -3.96 3.16
C CYS A 9 -1.55 -3.60 3.53
N HIS A 10 -2.26 -4.52 4.16
CA HIS A 10 -3.67 -4.37 4.52
C HIS A 10 -3.79 -3.75 5.90
N HIS A 11 -4.08 -2.45 5.94
CA HIS A 11 -4.18 -1.68 7.17
C HIS A 11 -5.62 -1.24 7.48
N VAL A 12 -5.85 -0.94 8.74
CA VAL A 12 -7.06 -0.25 9.22
C VAL A 12 -6.63 1.02 9.94
N TYR A 13 -7.27 2.14 9.58
CA TYR A 13 -7.09 3.42 10.26
C TYR A 13 -8.42 3.89 10.83
N GLU A 14 -8.41 4.32 12.08
CA GLU A 14 -9.55 4.92 12.76
C GLU A 14 -9.13 6.28 13.32
N LYS A 15 -9.88 7.34 12.99
CA LYS A 15 -9.60 8.72 13.43
C LYS A 15 -8.13 9.13 13.17
N GLY A 16 -7.60 8.74 12.00
CA GLY A 16 -6.23 9.04 11.58
C GLY A 16 -5.14 8.18 12.26
N LYS A 17 -5.49 7.23 13.12
CA LYS A 17 -4.52 6.34 13.80
C LYS A 17 -4.62 4.93 13.25
N LYS A 18 -3.46 4.29 13.05
CA LYS A 18 -3.41 2.87 12.69
C LYS A 18 -3.95 2.06 13.87
N VAL A 19 -4.86 1.13 13.58
CA VAL A 19 -5.36 0.18 14.59
C VAL A 19 -4.41 -1.01 14.62
N GLU A 20 -3.69 -1.18 15.72
CA GLU A 20 -2.72 -2.27 15.87
C GLU A 20 -3.43 -3.63 15.91
N GLY A 21 -2.90 -4.60 15.15
CA GLY A 21 -3.48 -5.94 15.03
C GLY A 21 -4.69 -6.06 14.11
N ALA A 22 -5.23 -4.95 13.57
CA ALA A 22 -6.34 -4.97 12.62
C ALA A 22 -5.84 -4.85 11.18
N THR A 23 -6.37 -5.71 10.31
CA THR A 23 -6.04 -5.81 8.88
C THR A 23 -7.30 -5.79 8.03
N SER A 24 -7.13 -5.46 6.75
CA SER A 24 -8.22 -5.28 5.77
C SER A 24 -8.01 -6.17 4.53
N GLU A 25 -7.57 -7.42 4.71
CA GLU A 25 -7.31 -8.35 3.59
C GLU A 25 -8.55 -8.70 2.76
N ASP A 26 -9.74 -8.51 3.32
CA ASP A 26 -11.03 -8.71 2.66
C ASP A 26 -11.42 -7.57 1.70
N ARG A 27 -10.67 -6.46 1.69
CA ARG A 27 -11.00 -5.25 0.92
C ARG A 27 -9.89 -4.82 -0.03
N LYS A 28 -10.29 -4.18 -1.13
CA LYS A 28 -9.38 -3.56 -2.09
C LYS A 28 -8.95 -2.18 -1.62
N CYS A 29 -7.73 -1.78 -1.97
CA CYS A 29 -7.20 -0.45 -1.69
C CYS A 29 -8.13 0.67 -2.17
N SER A 30 -8.75 0.50 -3.35
CA SER A 30 -9.64 1.48 -3.98
C SER A 30 -10.95 1.73 -3.25
N GLU A 31 -11.33 0.86 -2.31
CA GLU A 31 -12.54 1.04 -1.51
C GLU A 31 -12.39 2.14 -0.45
N CYS A 32 -11.14 2.45 -0.06
CA CYS A 32 -10.84 3.51 0.91
C CYS A 32 -9.94 4.62 0.36
N HIS A 33 -9.04 4.31 -0.59
CA HIS A 33 -8.16 5.30 -1.22
C HIS A 33 -8.76 5.77 -2.53
N TYR A 34 -9.35 6.96 -2.53
CA TYR A 34 -9.97 7.59 -3.69
C TYR A 34 -9.68 9.10 -3.68
N LYS A 35 -10.05 9.79 -4.76
CA LYS A 35 -9.62 11.18 -5.01
C LYS A 35 -10.04 12.17 -3.91
N ASP A 36 -11.18 11.93 -3.28
CA ASP A 36 -11.78 12.83 -2.27
C ASP A 36 -11.40 12.46 -0.82
N ASN A 37 -10.49 11.50 -0.63
CA ASN A 37 -9.92 11.17 0.67
C ASN A 37 -8.50 11.76 0.80
N ASP A 38 -7.95 11.79 2.02
CA ASP A 38 -6.61 12.33 2.33
C ASP A 38 -5.47 11.69 1.52
N MET A 39 -5.68 10.51 0.94
CA MET A 39 -4.72 9.82 0.09
C MET A 39 -5.38 9.16 -1.12
N SER A 40 -4.94 9.57 -2.31
CA SER A 40 -5.38 8.96 -3.56
C SER A 40 -4.88 7.51 -3.71
N LEU A 41 -5.58 6.70 -4.52
CA LEU A 41 -5.17 5.33 -4.83
C LEU A 41 -3.74 5.25 -5.40
N ALA A 42 -3.40 6.17 -6.30
CA ALA A 42 -2.06 6.22 -6.90
C ALA A 42 -0.98 6.51 -5.84
N SER A 43 -1.24 7.49 -4.96
CA SER A 43 -0.34 7.81 -3.84
C SER A 43 -0.20 6.62 -2.89
N ALA A 44 -1.30 5.92 -2.57
CA ALA A 44 -1.27 4.74 -1.70
C ALA A 44 -0.37 3.63 -2.27
N TYR A 45 -0.51 3.29 -3.55
CA TYR A 45 0.34 2.30 -4.22
C TYR A 45 1.80 2.73 -4.29
N HIS A 46 2.08 3.97 -4.70
CA HIS A 46 3.46 4.46 -4.80
C HIS A 46 4.14 4.51 -3.42
N ASN A 47 3.46 4.98 -2.38
CA ASN A 47 4.05 5.05 -1.05
C ASN A 47 4.29 3.64 -0.47
N ARG A 48 3.35 2.70 -0.65
CA ARG A 48 3.45 1.37 -0.07
C ARG A 48 4.38 0.44 -0.85
N CYS A 49 4.14 0.26 -2.15
CA CYS A 49 4.85 -0.71 -2.97
C CYS A 49 6.28 -0.24 -3.28
N LYS A 50 6.43 0.96 -3.87
CA LYS A 50 7.75 1.50 -4.21
C LYS A 50 8.57 1.80 -2.95
N GLY A 51 7.94 2.24 -1.86
CA GLY A 51 8.59 2.43 -0.57
C GLY A 51 9.24 1.15 -0.06
N CYS A 52 8.44 0.08 0.07
CA CYS A 52 8.95 -1.23 0.48
C CYS A 52 10.04 -1.77 -0.46
N HIS A 53 9.87 -1.65 -1.78
CA HIS A 53 10.89 -2.10 -2.74
C HIS A 53 12.22 -1.33 -2.58
N SER A 54 12.15 -0.02 -2.36
CA SER A 54 13.33 0.83 -2.14
C SER A 54 14.04 0.47 -0.84
N GLU A 55 13.29 0.32 0.26
CA GLU A 55 13.82 -0.03 1.58
C GLU A 55 14.48 -1.40 1.60
N LYS A 56 13.81 -2.41 1.01
CA LYS A 56 14.30 -3.78 0.95
C LYS A 56 15.31 -4.01 -0.18
N LYS A 57 15.54 -3.00 -1.04
CA LYS A 57 16.32 -3.11 -2.28
C LYS A 57 15.88 -4.32 -3.12
N ALA A 58 14.59 -4.56 -3.16
CA ALA A 58 13.99 -5.75 -3.75
C ALA A 58 12.67 -5.41 -4.42
N GLY A 59 12.65 -5.47 -5.76
CA GLY A 59 11.49 -5.13 -6.59
C GLY A 59 11.69 -3.84 -7.40
N PRO A 60 10.77 -3.55 -8.33
CA PRO A 60 10.86 -2.40 -9.23
C PRO A 60 10.65 -1.07 -8.49
N VAL A 61 11.38 -0.03 -8.92
CA VAL A 61 11.28 1.32 -8.35
C VAL A 61 11.12 2.42 -9.40
N LEU A 62 11.36 2.10 -10.68
CA LEU A 62 11.16 3.01 -11.80
C LEU A 62 9.76 2.82 -12.42
N CYS A 63 9.20 3.91 -12.97
CA CYS A 63 7.83 3.92 -13.49
C CYS A 63 7.57 2.81 -14.51
N GLY A 64 8.46 2.67 -15.50
CA GLY A 64 8.35 1.67 -16.58
C GLY A 64 8.74 0.24 -16.16
N GLU A 65 9.15 0.03 -14.91
CA GLU A 65 9.34 -1.31 -14.37
C GLU A 65 8.04 -1.89 -13.81
N CYS A 66 7.17 -1.04 -13.24
CA CYS A 66 5.82 -1.41 -12.81
C CYS A 66 4.79 -1.24 -13.94
N HIS A 67 4.79 -0.09 -14.62
CA HIS A 67 3.88 0.24 -15.71
C HIS A 67 4.49 -0.15 -17.06
N LYS A 68 4.62 -1.47 -17.28
CA LYS A 68 5.01 -2.01 -18.58
C LYS A 68 3.98 -1.60 -19.63
N LYS A 69 4.47 -1.27 -20.83
CA LYS A 69 3.63 -1.00 -22.00
C LYS A 69 3.05 -2.29 -22.55
#